data_AF-A0A0P0SBI9-F1
#
_entry.id   AF-A0A0P0SBI9-F1
#
_cell.length_a   1.000
_cell.length_b   1.000
_cell.length_c   1.000
_cell.angle_alpha   90.00
_cell.angle_beta   90.00
_cell.angle_gamma   90.00
#
_symmetry.space_group_name_H-M   'P 1'
#
loop_
_entity.id
_entity.type
_entity.pdbx_description
1 polymer ?
#
loop_
_entity_poly.entity_id
_entity_poly.type
_entity_poly.pdbx_seq_one_letter_code
_entity_poly.pdbx_strand_id
1 'polypeptide(L)' 'MAEASPDALAQPVPCVRCSNGALLTIVGRCADCISDMGRNFPDEREAWKRELTETIEGRSD' A
#
# COMPACT_ATOMS: atom_id res chain seq x y z
N MET A 1 -21.53 -7.87 -12.51
CA MET A 1 -20.32 -7.14 -12.12
C MET A 1 -19.44 -7.11 -13.35
N ALA A 2 -19.04 -5.92 -13.83
CA ALA A 2 -18.26 -5.83 -15.07
C ALA A 2 -16.85 -6.35 -14.84
N GLU A 3 -16.44 -7.35 -15.61
CA GLU A 3 -15.07 -7.88 -15.63
C GLU A 3 -14.14 -6.78 -16.20
N ALA A 4 -13.04 -6.51 -15.49
CA ALA A 4 -12.05 -5.54 -15.96
C ALA A 4 -11.41 -6.08 -17.27
N SER A 5 -11.51 -5.32 -18.36
CA SER A 5 -10.84 -5.67 -19.61
C SER A 5 -9.33 -5.74 -19.41
N PRO A 6 -8.61 -6.70 -20.04
CA PRO A 6 -7.17 -6.87 -19.87
C PRO A 6 -6.34 -5.66 -20.32
N ASP A 7 -6.91 -4.77 -21.14
CA ASP A 7 -6.33 -3.49 -21.58
C ASP A 7 -6.67 -2.30 -20.67
N ALA A 8 -7.36 -2.52 -19.55
CA ALA A 8 -7.69 -1.45 -18.62
C ALA A 8 -6.42 -0.95 -17.91
N LEU A 9 -6.09 0.32 -18.10
CA LEU A 9 -5.03 0.98 -17.34
C LEU A 9 -5.39 1.01 -15.85
N ALA A 10 -4.42 0.65 -15.00
CA ALA A 10 -4.54 0.77 -13.57
C ALA A 10 -4.92 2.20 -13.18
N GLN A 11 -6.00 2.34 -12.42
CA GLN A 11 -6.43 3.63 -11.92
C GLN A 11 -5.69 3.96 -10.62
N PRO A 12 -5.33 5.23 -10.37
CA PRO A 12 -4.73 5.62 -9.11
C PRO A 12 -5.66 5.31 -7.93
N VAL A 13 -5.09 4.75 -6.86
CA VAL A 13 -5.76 4.56 -5.57
C VAL A 13 -5.16 5.52 -4.54
N PRO A 14 -5.95 6.06 -3.60
CA PRO A 14 -5.45 7.00 -2.62
C PRO A 14 -4.59 6.30 -1.56
N CYS A 15 -3.41 6.86 -1.29
CA CYS A 15 -2.57 6.43 -0.17
C CYS A 15 -3.24 6.76 1.17
N VAL A 16 -3.30 5.81 2.10
CA VAL A 16 -3.92 6.01 3.41
C VAL A 16 -3.19 7.04 4.29
N ARG A 17 -1.91 7.31 4.02
CA ARG A 17 -1.10 8.27 4.79
C ARG A 17 -1.19 9.70 4.24
N CYS A 18 -0.97 9.87 2.94
CA CYS A 18 -0.83 11.19 2.32
C CYS A 18 -1.98 11.56 1.38
N SER A 19 -2.94 10.65 1.16
CA SER A 19 -4.08 10.80 0.24
C SER A 19 -3.73 11.03 -1.23
N ASN A 20 -2.44 11.11 -1.59
CA ASN A 20 -2.02 11.19 -2.99
C ASN A 20 -2.37 9.90 -3.74
N GLY A 21 -2.74 10.06 -5.01
CA GLY A 21 -2.99 8.93 -5.91
C GLY A 21 -1.69 8.17 -6.20
N ALA A 22 -1.73 6.86 -5.98
CA ALA A 22 -0.65 5.93 -6.31
C ALA A 22 -1.20 4.80 -7.18
N LEU A 23 -0.47 4.41 -8.23
CA LEU A 23 -0.87 3.28 -9.07
C LEU A 23 -0.72 1.93 -8.34
N LEU A 24 0.18 1.88 -7.36
CA LEU A 24 0.43 0.71 -6.53
C LEU A 24 0.56 1.15 -5.08
N THR A 25 -0.02 0.33 -4.20
CA THR A 25 0.09 0.51 -2.75
C THR A 25 0.49 -0.80 -2.09
N ILE A 26 1.26 -0.72 -1.02
CA ILE A 26 1.61 -1.87 -0.17
C ILE A 26 0.89 -1.65 1.16
N VAL A 27 -0.15 -2.44 1.41
CA VAL A 27 -1.02 -2.30 2.59
C VAL A 27 -1.52 -0.85 2.73
N GLY A 28 -2.12 -0.36 1.64
CA GLY A 28 -2.71 0.98 1.56
C GLY A 28 -1.71 2.15 1.48
N ARG A 29 -0.40 1.94 1.60
CA ARG A 29 0.60 3.01 1.60
C ARG A 29 1.40 3.05 0.29
N CYS A 30 1.69 4.26 -0.22
CA CYS A 30 2.54 4.45 -1.39
C CYS A 30 4.04 4.34 -1.05
N ALA A 31 4.88 4.12 -2.07
CA ALA A 31 6.32 3.96 -1.91
C ALA A 31 7.01 5.19 -1.29
N ASP A 32 6.53 6.40 -1.60
CA ASP A 32 7.08 7.65 -1.05
C ASP A 32 6.88 7.70 0.46
N CYS A 33 5.67 7.39 0.94
CA CYS A 33 5.35 7.35 2.36
C CYS A 33 6.13 6.25 3.09
N ILE A 34 6.30 5.07 2.48
CA ILE A 34 7.10 3.98 3.06
C ILE A 34 8.57 4.40 3.19
N SER A 35 9.10 5.11 2.20
CA SER A 35 10.48 5.62 2.20
C SER A 35 10.66 6.71 3.24
N ASP A 36 9.72 7.66 3.32
CA ASP A 36 9.71 8.73 4.33
C ASP A 36 9.64 8.14 5.75
N MET A 37 8.76 7.18 6.00
CA MET A 37 8.70 6.46 7.26
C MET A 37 10.03 5.79 7.60
N GLY A 38 10.69 5.14 6.62
CA GLY A 38 11.99 4.52 6.85
C GLY A 38 13.11 5.49 7.17
N ARG A 39 12.99 6.75 6.74
CA ARG A 39 14.00 7.78 6.95
C ARG A 39 13.75 8.61 8.21
N ASN A 40 12.49 8.96 8.46
CA ASN A 40 12.10 9.99 9.42
C ASN A 40 11.21 9.46 10.55
N PHE A 41 10.51 8.33 10.34
CA PHE A 41 9.53 7.77 11.30
C PHE A 41 9.71 6.25 11.47
N PRO A 42 10.86 5.78 12.00
CA PRO A 42 11.21 4.36 12.02
C PRO A 42 10.22 3.50 12.83
N ASP A 43 9.68 4.03 13.93
CA ASP A 43 8.68 3.32 14.73
C ASP A 43 7.37 3.07 13.96
N GLU A 44 6.94 4.06 13.17
CA GLU A 44 5.78 3.92 12.28
C GLU A 44 6.05 2.90 11.16
N ARG A 45 7.30 2.83 10.68
CA ARG A 45 7.70 1.79 9.71
C ARG A 45 7.65 0.39 10.29
N GLU A 46 8.10 0.21 11.53
CA GLU A 46 8.03 -1.11 12.19
C GLU A 46 6.58 -1.52 12.51
N ALA A 47 5.72 -0.57 12.88
CA ALA A 47 4.28 -0.84 13.01
C ALA A 47 3.65 -1.29 11.69
N TRP A 48 3.91 -0.56 10.60
CA TRP A 48 3.42 -0.92 9.27
C TRP A 48 3.94 -2.28 8.78
N LYS A 49 5.18 -2.65 9.10
CA LYS A 49 5.71 -3.98 8.75
C LYS A 49 4.93 -5.11 9.42
N ARG A 50 4.47 -4.93 10.67
CA ARG A 50 3.62 -5.92 11.34
C ARG A 50 2.28 -6.07 10.61
N GLU A 51 1.64 -4.95 10.27
CA GLU A 51 0.40 -4.94 9.46
C GLU A 51 0.61 -5.69 8.12
N LEU A 52 1.77 -5.51 7.48
CA LEU A 52 2.14 -6.20 6.25
C LEU A 52 2.26 -7.71 6.42
N THR A 53 2.98 -8.16 7.45
CA THR A 53 3.11 -9.60 7.75
C THR A 53 1.74 -10.23 7.99
N GLU A 54 0.91 -9.62 8.83
CA GLU A 54 -0.46 -10.10 9.12
C GLU A 54 -1.32 -10.17 7.85
N THR A 55 -1.20 -9.17 6.95
CA THR A 55 -1.93 -9.15 5.68
C THR A 55 -1.46 -10.27 4.73
N ILE A 56 -0.16 -10.60 4.72
CA ILE A 56 0.39 -11.67 3.87
C ILE A 56 -0.06 -13.04 4.40
N GLU A 57 0.07 -13.26 5.71
CA GLU A 57 -0.31 -14.52 6.35
C GLU A 57 -1.82 -14.76 6.26
N GLY A 58 -2.65 -13.73 6.49
CA GLY A 58 -4.11 -13.83 6.37
C GLY A 58 -4.64 -14.00 4.95
N ARG A 59 -3.81 -13.80 3.92
CA ARG A 59 -4.18 -14.01 2.51
C ARG A 59 -3.75 -15.37 1.97
N SER A 60 -3.09 -16.18 2.81
CA SER A 60 -2.62 -17.52 2.47
C SER A 60 -3.64 -18.62 2.81
N ASP A 61 -4.85 -18.25 3.24
CA ASP A 61 -6.03 -19.11 3.45
C ASP A 61 -7.03 -18.96 2.30
#